data_AF-A0A9W8ZIU6-F1
#
_entry.id   AF-A0A9W8ZIU6-F1
#
_cell.length_a   1.000
_cell.length_b   1.000
_cell.length_c   1.000
_cell.angle_alpha   90.00
_cell.angle_beta   90.00
_cell.angle_gamma   90.00
#
_symmetry.space_group_name_H-M   'P 1'
#
loop_
_entity.id
_entity.type
_entity.pdbx_description
1 polymer ?
#
loop_
_entity_poly.entity_id
_entity_poly.type
_entity_poly.pdbx_seq_one_letter_code
_entity_poly.pdbx_strand_id
1 'polypeptide(L)'
;MDKLTPFVTTLDKEVSFATMVDRVTIRFSHPLLENGIEFIDLPDLETYIGGMVEGIRAMISEIEKGWEQDEEDEDENDGNLQAKRDLKDLDNYATYLNRCLVQAIEAARSQDIDSKLSDKLHDRGRTSMPEIYHTSSSKYVHWLPKAKIFFPKQPALPPPKTGVPALRRSLYALPAHQNLKDYESYICVTVPALLHKLKRTSIDTERNAGFFTVAAEFDVVRKAFIAHFLKEVKAAFSGHSGDVYAWFEAHKGKAWETILKRRGTIVPSESQDKVLKVGLDWNRDLANILGQGFHTWSNHHSACMAIVEPSLIRSIDQVHLRVIARMNESSANLVTVDKSKMKTLMDQFACGDNLIASVTDDIFDEVLRSEPERTGSITIKKGKEVRRFVTPKIAYQNKQMERSMLNPTNHFVEQMDNRFRETFDAKKRLLNTTSPSRARPFERTQLRNKLPVSIKQEDGPSFEFVDEDDATRETLSETYDNIAKKKRAEQPASKMKSKHIKAEY
;
A
#
# COMPACT_ATOMS: atom_id res chain seq x y z
N MET A 1 -35.75 -2.56 -62.33
CA MET A 1 -34.64 -3.33 -61.72
C MET A 1 -33.44 -3.14 -62.63
N ASP A 2 -32.76 -2.01 -62.48
CA ASP A 2 -31.57 -1.70 -63.27
C ASP A 2 -30.34 -2.32 -62.59
N LYS A 3 -29.51 -2.97 -63.41
CA LYS A 3 -28.36 -3.77 -62.99
C LYS A 3 -27.31 -2.89 -62.33
N LEU A 4 -27.12 -3.07 -61.01
CA LEU A 4 -25.94 -2.57 -60.30
C LEU A 4 -24.69 -3.26 -60.85
N THR A 5 -23.85 -2.52 -61.56
CA THR A 5 -22.47 -2.92 -61.87
C THR A 5 -21.65 -3.04 -60.58
N PRO A 6 -20.84 -4.10 -60.39
CA PRO A 6 -20.04 -4.27 -59.18
C PRO A 6 -18.85 -3.29 -59.16
N PHE A 7 -18.87 -2.36 -58.20
CA PHE A 7 -17.86 -1.33 -57.94
C PHE A 7 -16.69 -1.86 -57.10
N VAL A 8 -16.04 -2.93 -57.55
CA VAL A 8 -14.87 -3.52 -56.86
C VAL A 8 -13.65 -3.38 -57.76
N THR A 9 -12.68 -2.55 -57.36
CA THR A 9 -11.35 -2.50 -57.99
C THR A 9 -10.44 -3.52 -57.33
N THR A 10 -10.11 -4.58 -58.06
CA THR A 10 -9.07 -5.55 -57.67
C THR A 10 -7.70 -5.01 -58.01
N LEU A 11 -6.90 -4.68 -56.99
CA LEU A 11 -5.46 -4.52 -57.10
C LEU A 11 -4.81 -5.79 -56.54
N ASP A 12 -4.01 -6.47 -57.36
CA ASP A 12 -3.14 -7.60 -56.99
C ASP A 12 -3.69 -8.59 -55.96
N LYS A 13 -4.80 -9.26 -56.30
CA LYS A 13 -5.37 -10.43 -55.60
C LYS A 13 -5.89 -10.19 -54.19
N GLU A 14 -5.97 -8.96 -53.71
CA GLU A 14 -6.64 -8.65 -52.45
C GLU A 14 -7.84 -7.72 -52.68
N VAL A 15 -8.94 -7.99 -51.98
CA VAL A 15 -10.14 -7.15 -51.98
C VAL A 15 -9.85 -5.95 -51.08
N SER A 16 -9.51 -4.82 -51.67
CA SER A 16 -9.26 -3.57 -50.96
C SER A 16 -10.56 -2.79 -50.80
N PHE A 17 -10.91 -2.46 -49.54
CA PHE A 17 -12.01 -1.54 -49.20
C PHE A 17 -11.55 -0.08 -49.08
N ALA A 18 -10.33 0.24 -49.54
CA ALA A 18 -9.68 1.54 -49.30
C ALA A 18 -10.48 2.75 -49.76
N THR A 19 -11.34 2.60 -50.78
CA THR A 19 -12.18 3.69 -51.30
C THR A 19 -13.51 3.86 -50.56
N MET A 20 -13.84 2.99 -49.58
CA MET A 20 -15.15 2.96 -48.92
C MET A 20 -15.13 3.28 -47.43
N VAL A 21 -13.97 3.53 -46.82
CA VAL A 21 -13.90 3.68 -45.36
C VAL A 21 -13.44 5.08 -44.96
N ASP A 22 -14.41 5.96 -44.72
CA ASP A 22 -14.18 7.29 -44.12
C ASP A 22 -13.58 7.18 -42.69
N ARG A 23 -13.73 6.03 -42.01
CA ARG A 23 -13.22 5.80 -40.65
C ARG A 23 -13.02 4.30 -40.35
N VAL A 24 -11.78 3.85 -40.19
CA VAL A 24 -11.46 2.51 -39.64
C VAL A 24 -11.35 2.62 -38.12
N THR A 25 -12.29 2.03 -37.39
CA THR A 25 -12.22 1.94 -35.92
C THR A 25 -11.92 0.50 -35.50
N ILE A 26 -10.73 0.26 -34.96
CA ILE A 26 -10.36 -1.05 -34.40
C ILE A 26 -10.74 -1.04 -32.92
N ARG A 27 -11.69 -1.92 -32.52
CA ARG A 27 -12.04 -2.12 -31.10
C ARG A 27 -11.20 -3.27 -30.54
N PHE A 28 -10.47 -3.00 -29.47
CA PHE A 28 -9.75 -4.02 -28.72
C PHE A 28 -10.68 -4.65 -27.68
N SER A 29 -10.56 -5.96 -27.48
CA SER A 29 -11.40 -6.73 -26.54
C SER A 29 -11.02 -6.56 -25.05
N HIS A 30 -10.07 -5.67 -24.74
CA HIS A 30 -9.58 -5.46 -23.38
C HIS A 30 -9.92 -4.04 -22.88
N PRO A 31 -10.58 -3.86 -21.72
CA PRO A 31 -11.04 -2.55 -21.22
C PRO A 31 -9.93 -1.49 -21.06
N LEU A 32 -8.70 -1.91 -20.75
CA LEU A 32 -7.53 -1.00 -20.69
C LEU A 32 -7.10 -0.44 -22.06
N LEU A 33 -7.49 -1.10 -23.16
CA LEU A 33 -7.23 -0.66 -24.54
C LEU A 33 -8.46 0.03 -25.17
N GLU A 34 -9.60 0.05 -24.48
CA GLU A 34 -10.78 0.85 -24.88
C GLU A 34 -10.54 2.35 -24.71
N ASN A 35 -9.51 2.76 -23.97
CA ASN A 35 -9.08 4.15 -23.85
C ASN A 35 -8.27 4.60 -25.09
N GLY A 36 -8.97 4.73 -26.23
CA GLY A 36 -8.72 5.83 -27.17
C GLY A 36 -7.49 5.76 -28.07
N ILE A 37 -7.30 4.69 -28.83
CA ILE A 37 -6.46 4.75 -30.05
C ILE A 37 -7.39 4.95 -31.25
N GLU A 38 -7.35 6.14 -31.86
CA GLU A 38 -8.08 6.45 -33.08
C GLU A 38 -7.10 6.58 -34.26
N PHE A 39 -7.41 5.90 -35.36
CA PHE A 39 -6.71 6.08 -36.64
C PHE A 39 -7.55 7.02 -37.50
N ILE A 40 -6.95 8.13 -37.91
CA ILE A 40 -7.56 9.09 -38.82
C ILE A 40 -6.80 8.98 -40.12
N ASP A 41 -7.46 8.44 -41.15
CA ASP A 41 -6.94 8.50 -42.50
C ASP A 41 -7.14 9.92 -43.05
N LEU A 42 -6.17 10.42 -43.81
CA LEU A 42 -6.14 11.82 -44.22
C LEU A 42 -6.04 11.93 -45.74
N PRO A 43 -6.61 13.00 -46.32
CA PRO A 43 -6.64 13.19 -47.76
C PRO A 43 -5.24 13.27 -48.37
N ASP A 44 -5.19 13.02 -49.68
CA ASP A 44 -3.95 12.92 -50.46
C ASP A 44 -3.04 14.14 -50.35
N LEU A 45 -1.72 13.87 -50.42
CA LEU A 45 -0.61 14.82 -50.21
C LEU A 45 -0.65 16.06 -51.13
N GLU A 46 -1.41 16.03 -52.23
CA GLU A 46 -1.32 17.02 -53.30
C GLU A 46 -1.88 18.40 -52.94
N THR A 47 -2.76 18.48 -51.94
CA THR A 47 -3.39 19.74 -51.54
C THR A 47 -2.55 20.62 -50.60
N TYR A 48 -1.41 20.14 -50.10
CA TYR A 48 -0.60 20.88 -49.14
C TYR A 48 0.47 21.74 -49.84
N ILE A 49 0.13 22.99 -50.10
CA ILE A 49 1.01 23.96 -50.79
C ILE A 49 1.52 24.99 -49.78
N GLY A 50 2.78 24.84 -49.39
CA GLY A 50 3.52 25.86 -48.62
C GLY A 50 4.71 26.38 -49.43
N GLY A 51 5.12 27.63 -49.20
CA GLY A 51 6.18 28.28 -50.01
C GLY A 51 7.52 27.53 -50.05
N MET A 52 7.85 26.73 -49.02
CA MET A 52 9.04 25.87 -49.04
C MET A 52 8.90 24.70 -50.04
N VAL A 53 7.70 24.14 -50.19
CA VAL A 53 7.40 23.04 -51.14
C VAL A 53 7.49 23.56 -52.57
N GLU A 54 6.97 24.76 -52.82
CA GLU A 54 7.06 25.43 -54.12
C GLU A 54 8.51 25.73 -54.51
N GLY A 55 9.33 26.20 -53.57
CA GLY A 55 10.76 26.45 -53.82
C GLY A 55 11.53 25.18 -54.21
N ILE A 56 11.24 24.04 -53.57
CA ILE A 56 11.88 22.76 -53.93
C ILE A 56 11.38 22.27 -55.30
N ARG A 57 10.09 22.42 -55.61
CA ARG A 57 9.54 22.07 -56.94
C ARG A 57 10.16 22.94 -58.05
N ALA A 58 10.37 24.23 -57.79
CA ALA A 58 11.04 25.13 -58.74
C ALA A 58 12.47 24.67 -59.03
N MET A 59 13.24 24.32 -57.99
CA MET A 59 14.61 23.78 -58.17
C MET A 59 14.62 22.45 -58.93
N ILE A 60 13.64 21.56 -58.72
CA ILE A 60 13.52 20.30 -59.48
C ILE A 60 13.21 20.62 -60.96
N SER A 61 12.25 21.51 -61.22
CA SER A 61 11.89 21.91 -62.59
C SER A 61 13.03 22.61 -63.32
N GLU A 62 13.86 23.38 -62.63
CA GLU A 62 15.06 24.01 -63.21
C GLU A 62 16.09 22.95 -63.63
N ILE A 63 16.27 21.90 -62.82
CA ILE A 63 17.13 20.77 -63.19
C ILE A 63 16.54 20.04 -64.41
N GLU A 64 15.25 19.71 -64.40
CA GLU A 64 14.59 19.00 -65.51
C GLU A 64 14.70 19.78 -66.84
N LYS A 65 14.55 21.11 -66.82
CA LYS A 65 14.74 21.96 -68.01
C LYS A 65 16.17 21.98 -68.53
N GLY A 66 17.15 21.87 -67.65
CA GLY A 66 18.55 21.76 -68.06
C GLY A 66 18.82 20.47 -68.84
N TRP A 67 18.10 19.39 -68.53
CA TRP A 67 18.24 18.10 -69.21
C TRP A 67 17.64 18.15 -70.61
N GLU A 68 16.47 18.78 -70.76
CA GLU A 68 15.83 18.96 -72.07
C GLU A 68 16.70 19.76 -73.05
N GLN A 69 17.53 20.69 -72.55
CA GLN A 69 18.44 21.48 -73.38
C GLN A 69 19.71 20.70 -73.76
N ASP A 70 20.27 19.92 -72.83
CA ASP A 70 21.48 19.13 -73.11
C ASP A 70 21.20 17.95 -74.06
N GLU A 71 19.99 17.36 -74.05
CA GLU A 71 19.60 16.29 -74.98
C GLU A 71 19.52 16.74 -76.45
N GLU A 72 19.30 18.03 -76.72
CA GLU A 72 19.24 18.58 -78.08
C GLU A 72 20.63 18.80 -78.72
N ASP A 73 21.71 18.79 -77.92
CA ASP A 73 23.09 19.07 -78.35
C ASP A 73 23.99 17.81 -78.45
N GLU A 74 23.46 16.60 -78.23
CA GLU A 74 24.23 15.33 -78.16
C GLU A 74 24.60 14.68 -79.51
N ASP A 75 24.42 15.38 -80.63
CA ASP A 75 24.87 14.89 -81.93
C ASP A 75 26.40 15.08 -82.11
N GLU A 76 27.16 13.98 -81.98
CA GLU A 76 28.49 13.70 -82.59
C GLU A 76 29.80 13.71 -81.75
N ASN A 77 29.83 13.79 -80.40
CA ASN A 77 31.14 13.75 -79.69
C ASN A 77 31.23 12.80 -78.47
N ASP A 78 31.63 11.56 -78.74
CA ASP A 78 31.70 10.40 -77.82
C ASP A 78 32.84 10.47 -76.76
N GLY A 79 33.37 11.66 -76.45
CA GLY A 79 34.61 11.83 -75.68
C GLY A 79 34.50 12.32 -74.23
N ASN A 80 33.38 12.93 -73.81
CA ASN A 80 33.38 13.70 -72.57
C ASN A 80 32.90 12.91 -71.33
N LEU A 81 33.80 12.12 -70.74
CA LEU A 81 33.61 11.42 -69.46
C LEU A 81 33.25 12.35 -68.29
N GLN A 82 33.58 13.64 -68.36
CA GLN A 82 33.27 14.62 -67.31
C GLN A 82 31.79 15.01 -67.33
N ALA A 83 31.22 15.28 -68.51
CA ALA A 83 29.79 15.57 -68.68
C ALA A 83 28.91 14.42 -68.13
N LYS A 84 29.29 13.16 -68.38
CA LYS A 84 28.59 11.99 -67.83
C LYS A 84 28.66 11.89 -66.29
N ARG A 85 29.70 12.44 -65.65
CA ARG A 85 29.79 12.51 -64.18
C ARG A 85 28.92 13.63 -63.63
N ASP A 86 28.95 14.79 -64.29
CA ASP A 86 28.18 15.96 -63.89
C ASP A 86 26.67 15.67 -63.99
N LEU A 87 26.23 14.97 -65.04
CA LEU A 87 24.84 14.51 -65.21
C LEU A 87 24.40 13.54 -64.08
N LYS A 88 25.30 12.64 -63.66
CA LYS A 88 25.03 11.71 -62.55
C LYS A 88 24.93 12.43 -61.20
N ASP A 89 25.74 13.47 -60.99
CA ASP A 89 25.68 14.28 -59.77
C ASP A 89 24.41 15.14 -59.74
N LEU A 90 23.95 15.63 -60.90
CA LEU A 90 22.64 16.27 -61.07
C LEU A 90 21.49 15.31 -60.76
N ASP A 91 21.51 14.06 -61.24
CA ASP A 91 20.49 13.04 -60.91
C ASP A 91 20.45 12.73 -59.41
N ASN A 92 21.63 12.62 -58.78
CA ASN A 92 21.73 12.45 -57.33
C ASN A 92 21.15 13.66 -56.58
N TYR A 93 21.38 14.87 -57.09
CA TYR A 93 20.84 16.11 -56.50
C TYR A 93 19.33 16.23 -56.71
N ALA A 94 18.80 15.91 -57.88
CA ALA A 94 17.35 15.84 -58.15
C ALA A 94 16.68 14.79 -57.24
N THR A 95 17.30 13.63 -57.08
CA THR A 95 16.86 12.61 -56.13
C THR A 95 16.86 13.17 -54.70
N TYR A 96 17.92 13.86 -54.28
CA TYR A 96 17.99 14.50 -52.97
C TYR A 96 16.88 15.54 -52.76
N LEU A 97 16.65 16.43 -53.74
CA LEU A 97 15.59 17.43 -53.69
C LEU A 97 14.20 16.79 -53.59
N ASN A 98 13.94 15.72 -54.34
CA ASN A 98 12.71 14.94 -54.21
C ASN A 98 12.53 14.36 -52.80
N ARG A 99 13.61 13.95 -52.12
CA ARG A 99 13.53 13.52 -50.71
C ARG A 99 13.21 14.68 -49.78
N CYS A 100 13.85 15.82 -49.98
CA CYS A 100 13.58 17.03 -49.23
C CYS A 100 12.13 17.48 -49.41
N LEU A 101 11.59 17.37 -50.62
CA LEU A 101 10.19 17.66 -50.94
C LEU A 101 9.24 16.77 -50.14
N VAL A 102 9.44 15.45 -50.18
CA VAL A 102 8.60 14.50 -49.42
C VAL A 102 8.71 14.75 -47.91
N GLN A 103 9.90 15.05 -47.39
CA GLN A 103 10.09 15.39 -45.97
C GLN A 103 9.38 16.69 -45.59
N ALA A 104 9.44 17.72 -46.44
CA ALA A 104 8.79 19.00 -46.20
C ALA A 104 7.26 18.86 -46.23
N ILE A 105 6.72 18.10 -47.18
CA ILE A 105 5.26 17.84 -47.26
C ILE A 105 4.78 17.11 -46.02
N GLU A 106 5.48 16.04 -45.60
CA GLU A 106 5.12 15.28 -44.39
C GLU A 106 5.20 16.13 -43.11
N ALA A 107 6.23 16.98 -43.00
CA ALA A 107 6.38 17.89 -41.86
C ALA A 107 5.29 18.97 -41.82
N ALA A 108 4.99 19.58 -42.97
CA ALA A 108 3.94 20.59 -43.09
C ALA A 108 2.56 19.99 -42.77
N ARG A 109 2.30 18.77 -43.28
CA ARG A 109 1.09 18.01 -42.96
C ARG A 109 0.98 17.67 -41.47
N SER A 110 2.05 17.20 -40.84
CA SER A 110 2.09 16.93 -39.40
C SER A 110 1.71 18.19 -38.59
N GLN A 111 2.29 19.34 -38.93
CA GLN A 111 1.98 20.61 -38.26
C GLN A 111 0.52 21.05 -38.45
N ASP A 112 -0.03 20.88 -39.66
CA ASP A 112 -1.43 21.16 -39.96
C ASP A 112 -2.39 20.36 -39.09
N ILE A 113 -2.14 19.05 -39.03
CA ILE A 113 -2.96 18.11 -38.26
C ILE A 113 -2.83 18.44 -36.78
N ASP A 114 -1.62 18.72 -36.29
CA ASP A 114 -1.40 19.11 -34.90
C ASP A 114 -2.16 20.40 -34.56
N SER A 115 -2.17 21.39 -35.45
CA SER A 115 -2.97 22.61 -35.27
C SER A 115 -4.46 22.29 -35.24
N LYS A 116 -4.98 21.56 -36.23
CA LYS A 116 -6.41 21.22 -36.33
C LYS A 116 -6.89 20.34 -35.18
N LEU A 117 -6.07 19.39 -34.72
CA LEU A 117 -6.37 18.54 -33.58
C LEU A 117 -6.28 19.31 -32.27
N SER A 118 -5.28 20.18 -32.13
CA SER A 118 -5.18 21.08 -30.98
C SER A 118 -6.45 21.91 -30.86
N ASP A 119 -6.89 22.58 -31.93
CA ASP A 119 -8.11 23.40 -31.95
C ASP A 119 -9.36 22.60 -31.60
N LYS A 120 -9.50 21.37 -32.12
CA LYS A 120 -10.64 20.48 -31.82
C LYS A 120 -10.62 19.89 -30.41
N LEU A 121 -9.44 19.78 -29.79
CA LEU A 121 -9.26 19.15 -28.49
C LEU A 121 -9.05 20.17 -27.36
N HIS A 122 -9.18 21.47 -27.63
CA HIS A 122 -9.00 22.56 -26.64
C HIS A 122 -9.89 22.40 -25.39
N ASP A 123 -11.03 21.73 -25.50
CA ASP A 123 -11.94 21.46 -24.38
C ASP A 123 -11.38 20.43 -23.37
N ARG A 124 -10.35 19.67 -23.77
CA ARG A 124 -9.66 18.73 -22.87
C ARG A 124 -8.51 19.47 -22.20
N GLY A 125 -8.49 19.49 -20.86
CA GLY A 125 -7.42 20.12 -20.09
C GLY A 125 -6.02 19.62 -20.50
N ARG A 126 -4.97 20.44 -20.30
CA ARG A 126 -3.58 20.15 -20.74
C ARG A 126 -3.04 18.77 -20.32
N THR A 127 -3.54 18.20 -19.23
CA THR A 127 -3.15 16.87 -18.72
C THR A 127 -3.81 15.70 -19.46
N SER A 128 -4.80 15.97 -20.32
CA SER A 128 -5.61 14.98 -21.04
C SER A 128 -5.37 15.02 -22.56
N MET A 129 -4.38 15.78 -23.04
CA MET A 129 -4.11 15.86 -24.47
C MET A 129 -3.54 14.51 -24.96
N PRO A 130 -4.18 13.84 -25.92
CA PRO A 130 -3.67 12.58 -26.45
C PRO A 130 -2.33 12.81 -27.15
N GLU A 131 -1.44 11.83 -27.05
CA GLU A 131 -0.17 11.86 -27.77
C GLU A 131 -0.42 11.51 -29.25
N ILE A 132 -0.06 12.42 -30.16
CA ILE A 132 -0.34 12.30 -31.59
C ILE A 132 0.91 11.77 -32.30
N TYR A 133 0.75 10.70 -33.08
CA TYR A 133 1.83 10.13 -33.89
C TYR A 133 1.48 10.20 -35.37
N HIS A 134 2.24 11.00 -36.12
CA HIS A 134 2.15 11.06 -37.57
C HIS A 134 2.96 9.92 -38.17
N THR A 135 2.29 8.92 -38.74
CA THR A 135 2.97 7.72 -39.27
C THR A 135 2.83 7.60 -40.78
N SER A 136 3.92 7.18 -41.42
CA SER A 136 3.99 6.88 -42.85
C SER A 136 4.41 5.41 -43.03
N SER A 137 3.45 4.51 -42.80
CA SER A 137 3.68 3.06 -42.74
C SER A 137 4.25 2.48 -44.04
N SER A 138 3.75 2.92 -45.19
CA SER A 138 4.26 2.50 -46.51
C SER A 138 5.74 2.84 -46.68
N LYS A 139 6.14 4.06 -46.32
CA LYS A 139 7.54 4.51 -46.37
C LYS A 139 8.43 3.77 -45.37
N TYR A 140 7.91 3.42 -44.19
CA TYR A 140 8.64 2.63 -43.20
C TYR A 140 8.85 1.17 -43.64
N VAL A 141 7.85 0.53 -44.26
CA VAL A 141 7.97 -0.85 -44.76
C VAL A 141 9.06 -0.96 -45.82
N HIS A 142 9.23 0.05 -46.67
CA HIS A 142 10.34 0.09 -47.64
C HIS A 142 11.75 0.09 -47.01
N TRP A 143 11.89 0.44 -45.72
CA TRP A 143 13.16 0.36 -44.99
C TRP A 143 13.46 -1.03 -44.41
N LEU A 144 12.46 -1.80 -44.02
CA LEU A 144 12.63 -3.05 -43.28
C LEU A 144 13.48 -4.13 -43.97
N PRO A 145 13.38 -4.37 -45.30
CA PRO A 145 14.02 -5.55 -45.90
C PRO A 145 15.49 -5.39 -46.29
N LYS A 146 16.17 -4.26 -46.05
CA LYS A 146 17.51 -4.00 -46.64
C LYS A 146 18.60 -3.68 -45.61
N ALA A 147 19.56 -4.60 -45.46
CA ALA A 147 20.73 -4.43 -44.58
C ALA A 147 21.72 -3.34 -45.06
N LYS A 148 21.73 -3.01 -46.35
CA LYS A 148 22.46 -1.89 -46.95
C LYS A 148 21.61 -1.27 -48.06
N ILE A 149 21.40 0.04 -48.00
CA ILE A 149 20.66 0.77 -49.04
C ILE A 149 21.61 1.73 -49.74
N PHE A 150 21.85 1.52 -51.03
CA PHE A 150 22.59 2.46 -51.86
C PHE A 150 21.82 3.78 -52.00
N PHE A 151 22.54 4.90 -52.13
CA PHE A 151 21.94 6.23 -52.18
C PHE A 151 20.76 6.34 -53.17
N PRO A 152 20.77 5.80 -54.41
CA PRO A 152 19.63 5.91 -55.33
C PRO A 152 18.38 5.15 -54.83
N LYS A 153 18.58 4.07 -54.06
CA LYS A 153 17.50 3.20 -53.55
C LYS A 153 17.06 3.57 -52.14
N GLN A 154 17.62 4.64 -51.56
CA GLN A 154 17.30 5.10 -50.22
C GLN A 154 15.89 5.72 -50.19
N PRO A 155 15.01 5.27 -49.29
CA PRO A 155 13.68 5.87 -49.17
C PRO A 155 13.79 7.35 -48.80
N ALA A 156 12.81 8.14 -49.25
CA ALA A 156 12.81 9.58 -49.07
C ALA A 156 12.78 10.04 -47.60
N LEU A 157 12.10 9.29 -46.74
CA LEU A 157 12.02 9.55 -45.30
C LEU A 157 12.98 8.63 -44.55
N PRO A 158 13.86 9.12 -43.66
CA PRO A 158 14.62 8.26 -42.77
C PRO A 158 13.70 7.62 -41.70
N PRO A 159 14.03 6.45 -41.13
CA PRO A 159 13.14 5.73 -40.22
C PRO A 159 12.60 6.57 -39.05
N PRO A 160 13.40 7.42 -38.36
CA PRO A 160 12.88 8.26 -37.27
C PRO A 160 11.79 9.25 -37.71
N LYS A 161 11.83 9.73 -38.95
CA LYS A 161 10.85 10.69 -39.51
C LYS A 161 9.58 10.03 -40.01
N THR A 162 9.51 8.70 -40.06
CA THR A 162 8.28 7.97 -40.46
C THR A 162 7.26 7.85 -39.33
N GLY A 163 7.59 8.28 -38.11
CA GLY A 163 6.74 8.19 -36.91
C GLY A 163 6.56 6.79 -36.31
N VAL A 164 6.71 5.73 -37.12
CA VAL A 164 6.53 4.33 -36.67
C VAL A 164 7.44 3.96 -35.50
N PRO A 165 8.75 4.33 -35.45
CA PRO A 165 9.58 4.05 -34.28
C PRO A 165 9.15 4.77 -32.99
N ALA A 166 8.58 5.98 -33.11
CA ALA A 166 8.07 6.72 -31.95
C ALA A 166 6.80 6.05 -31.40
N LEU A 167 5.86 5.73 -32.30
CA LEU A 167 4.67 4.96 -31.96
C LEU A 167 5.02 3.61 -31.31
N ARG A 168 5.99 2.87 -31.87
CA ARG A 168 6.47 1.61 -31.27
C ARG A 168 6.99 1.79 -29.85
N ARG A 169 7.83 2.81 -29.60
CA ARG A 169 8.36 3.08 -28.25
C ARG A 169 7.23 3.38 -27.26
N SER A 170 6.22 4.13 -27.69
CA SER A 170 5.05 4.42 -26.87
C SER A 170 4.21 3.18 -26.57
N LEU A 171 3.89 2.39 -27.60
CA LEU A 171 3.17 1.13 -27.43
C LEU A 171 3.92 0.14 -26.51
N TYR A 172 5.25 0.12 -26.54
CA TYR A 172 6.06 -0.66 -25.61
C TYR A 172 6.10 -0.10 -24.18
N ALA A 173 5.89 1.21 -24.03
CA ALA A 173 5.78 1.86 -22.73
C ALA A 173 4.39 1.70 -22.11
N LEU A 174 3.39 1.25 -22.88
CA LEU A 174 2.04 1.02 -22.35
C LEU A 174 2.04 -0.09 -21.28
N PRO A 175 1.14 0.01 -20.27
CA PRO A 175 1.09 -0.90 -19.14
C PRO A 175 0.97 -2.38 -19.51
N ALA A 176 0.46 -2.73 -20.70
CA ALA A 176 0.32 -4.13 -21.11
C ALA A 176 1.67 -4.87 -21.22
N HIS A 177 2.73 -4.21 -21.69
CA HIS A 177 4.06 -4.83 -21.75
C HIS A 177 4.69 -4.92 -20.36
N GLN A 178 4.45 -3.92 -19.50
CA GLN A 178 4.85 -3.97 -18.10
C GLN A 178 4.12 -5.10 -17.36
N ASN A 179 2.80 -5.22 -17.54
CA ASN A 179 1.99 -6.30 -16.98
C ASN A 179 2.50 -7.67 -17.43
N LEU A 180 2.88 -7.84 -18.71
CA LEU A 180 3.47 -9.09 -19.20
C LEU A 180 4.80 -9.42 -18.50
N LYS A 181 5.68 -8.42 -18.34
CA LYS A 181 6.93 -8.59 -17.57
C LYS A 181 6.67 -8.89 -16.10
N ASP A 182 5.64 -8.29 -15.52
CA ASP A 182 5.25 -8.53 -14.13
C ASP A 182 4.69 -9.94 -13.97
N TYR A 183 3.89 -10.44 -14.93
CA TYR A 183 3.44 -11.83 -14.98
C TYR A 183 4.59 -12.81 -15.16
N GLU A 184 5.53 -12.52 -16.07
CA GLU A 184 6.73 -13.34 -16.28
C GLU A 184 7.57 -13.42 -14.99
N SER A 185 7.80 -12.28 -14.34
CA SER A 185 8.50 -12.21 -13.04
C SER A 185 7.76 -13.01 -11.97
N TYR A 186 6.43 -12.88 -11.89
CA TYR A 186 5.62 -13.60 -10.93
C TYR A 186 5.70 -15.13 -11.12
N ILE A 187 5.58 -15.60 -12.36
CA ILE A 187 5.63 -17.02 -12.72
C ILE A 187 7.03 -17.59 -12.53
N CYS A 188 8.07 -16.89 -12.98
CA CYS A 188 9.44 -17.42 -12.99
C CYS A 188 10.17 -17.23 -11.65
N VAL A 189 9.78 -16.25 -10.82
CA VAL A 189 10.47 -15.93 -9.57
C VAL A 189 9.57 -16.16 -8.36
N THR A 190 8.39 -15.52 -8.31
CA THR A 190 7.54 -15.54 -7.12
C THR A 190 6.94 -16.92 -6.85
N VAL A 191 6.41 -17.58 -7.88
CA VAL A 191 5.78 -18.91 -7.74
C VAL A 191 6.81 -19.97 -7.30
N PRO A 192 7.99 -20.12 -7.93
CA PRO A 192 9.02 -21.05 -7.44
C PRO A 192 9.48 -20.75 -6.02
N ALA A 193 9.64 -19.48 -5.64
CA ALA A 193 9.99 -19.10 -4.28
C ALA A 193 8.90 -19.49 -3.27
N LEU A 194 7.63 -19.34 -3.62
CA LEU A 194 6.50 -19.77 -2.81
C LEU A 194 6.46 -21.30 -2.70
N LEU A 195 6.62 -22.02 -3.80
CA LEU A 195 6.69 -23.48 -3.81
C LEU A 195 7.86 -23.99 -2.97
N HIS A 196 9.01 -23.32 -3.00
CA HIS A 196 10.14 -23.65 -2.14
C HIS A 196 9.83 -23.40 -0.65
N LYS A 197 9.09 -22.34 -0.32
CA LYS A 197 8.62 -22.10 1.06
C LYS A 197 7.65 -23.19 1.50
N LEU A 198 6.67 -23.54 0.65
CA LEU A 198 5.71 -24.62 0.91
C LEU A 198 6.41 -25.95 1.10
N LYS A 199 7.37 -26.28 0.24
CA LYS A 199 8.21 -27.48 0.33
C LYS A 199 8.92 -27.54 1.69
N ARG A 200 9.60 -26.46 2.10
CA ARG A 200 10.27 -26.35 3.42
C ARG A 200 9.30 -26.48 4.60
N THR A 201 8.05 -26.05 4.46
CA THR A 201 7.04 -26.21 5.51
C THR A 201 6.41 -27.59 5.54
N SER A 202 6.38 -28.30 4.41
CA SER A 202 5.74 -29.61 4.25
C SER A 202 6.66 -30.81 4.51
N ILE A 203 7.98 -30.65 4.32
CA ILE A 203 8.95 -31.72 4.53
C ILE A 203 9.46 -31.64 5.97
N ASP A 204 9.03 -32.58 6.82
CA ASP A 204 9.41 -32.62 8.23
C ASP A 204 10.92 -32.75 8.48
N THR A 205 11.68 -33.31 7.53
CA THR A 205 13.14 -33.40 7.59
C THR A 205 13.86 -32.10 7.22
N GLU A 206 13.21 -31.17 6.50
CA GLU A 206 13.74 -29.84 6.16
C GLU A 206 13.18 -28.72 7.05
N ARG A 207 12.17 -29.01 7.90
CA ARG A 207 11.83 -28.13 9.02
C ARG A 207 13.07 -28.03 9.91
N ASN A 208 13.85 -26.95 9.76
CA ASN A 208 15.10 -26.77 10.51
C ASN A 208 14.87 -27.16 11.97
N ALA A 209 15.60 -28.17 12.46
CA ALA A 209 15.50 -28.63 13.84
C ALA A 209 15.56 -27.45 14.85
N GLY A 210 16.29 -26.39 14.50
CA GLY A 210 16.34 -25.15 15.28
C GLY A 210 14.98 -24.44 15.47
N PHE A 211 14.04 -24.49 14.51
CA PHE A 211 12.69 -23.94 14.71
C PHE A 211 11.86 -24.76 15.68
N PHE A 212 12.03 -26.09 15.70
CA PHE A 212 11.36 -26.94 16.69
C PHE A 212 11.90 -26.67 18.10
N THR A 213 13.22 -26.50 18.24
CA THR A 213 13.84 -26.12 19.53
C THR A 213 13.31 -24.78 20.02
N VAL A 214 13.29 -23.75 19.16
CA VAL A 214 12.76 -22.43 19.51
C VAL A 214 11.26 -22.48 19.83
N ALA A 215 10.47 -23.26 19.09
CA ALA A 215 9.04 -23.42 19.36
C ALA A 215 8.78 -24.12 20.69
N ALA A 216 9.53 -25.18 21.02
CA ALA A 216 9.44 -25.86 22.30
C ALA A 216 9.82 -24.92 23.47
N GLU A 217 10.88 -24.12 23.31
CA GLU A 217 11.29 -23.11 24.29
C GLU A 217 10.20 -22.03 24.48
N PHE A 218 9.52 -21.60 23.42
CA PHE A 218 8.41 -20.64 23.52
C PHE A 218 7.18 -21.25 24.19
N ASP A 219 6.92 -22.53 23.94
CA ASP A 219 5.81 -23.24 24.58
C ASP A 219 5.97 -23.29 26.10
N VAL A 220 7.19 -23.43 26.60
CA VAL A 220 7.49 -23.34 28.04
C VAL A 220 7.17 -21.95 28.57
N VAL A 221 7.65 -20.88 27.91
CA VAL A 221 7.37 -19.49 28.31
C VAL A 221 5.87 -19.19 28.27
N ARG A 222 5.17 -19.65 27.22
CA ARG A 222 3.72 -19.47 27.04
C ARG A 222 2.93 -20.17 28.15
N LYS A 223 3.23 -21.44 28.44
CA LYS A 223 2.54 -22.19 29.51
C LYS A 223 2.71 -21.51 30.87
N ALA A 224 3.93 -21.09 31.19
CA ALA A 224 4.22 -20.37 32.44
C ALA A 224 3.45 -19.04 32.53
N PHE A 225 3.42 -18.27 31.43
CA PHE A 225 2.65 -17.02 31.37
C PHE A 225 1.15 -17.24 31.56
N ILE A 226 0.54 -18.18 30.81
CA ILE A 226 -0.89 -18.45 30.91
C ILE A 226 -1.26 -18.87 32.33
N ALA A 227 -0.46 -19.74 32.96
CA ALA A 227 -0.70 -20.16 34.33
C ALA A 227 -0.65 -18.98 35.32
N HIS A 228 0.37 -18.12 35.20
CA HIS A 228 0.50 -16.93 36.04
C HIS A 228 -0.63 -15.93 35.82
N PHE A 229 -0.94 -15.62 34.56
CA PHE A 229 -2.00 -14.68 34.19
C PHE A 229 -3.36 -15.15 34.69
N LEU A 230 -3.70 -16.43 34.49
CA LEU A 230 -4.95 -16.99 35.03
C LEU A 230 -5.00 -16.95 36.56
N LYS A 231 -3.86 -17.13 37.24
CA LYS A 231 -3.78 -17.00 38.71
C LYS A 231 -4.06 -15.56 39.15
N GLU A 232 -3.49 -14.56 38.48
CA GLU A 232 -3.72 -13.15 38.80
C GLU A 232 -5.14 -12.69 38.49
N VAL A 233 -5.69 -13.09 37.33
CA VAL A 233 -7.09 -12.82 36.99
C VAL A 233 -8.02 -13.48 38.01
N LYS A 234 -7.80 -14.75 38.35
CA LYS A 234 -8.59 -15.41 39.40
C LYS A 234 -8.49 -14.67 40.74
N ALA A 235 -7.31 -14.22 41.14
CA ALA A 235 -7.12 -13.46 42.36
C ALA A 235 -7.89 -12.12 42.31
N ALA A 236 -7.80 -11.38 41.20
CA ALA A 236 -8.49 -10.11 41.00
C ALA A 236 -10.03 -10.24 41.04
N PHE A 237 -10.57 -11.37 40.59
CA PHE A 237 -12.01 -11.65 40.54
C PHE A 237 -12.53 -12.54 41.69
N SER A 238 -11.65 -13.05 42.56
CA SER A 238 -11.99 -14.00 43.63
C SER A 238 -12.90 -13.40 44.72
N GLY A 239 -12.89 -12.08 44.92
CA GLY A 239 -13.65 -11.44 45.98
C GLY A 239 -15.15 -11.28 45.74
N HIS A 240 -15.65 -11.43 44.51
CA HIS A 240 -17.01 -10.94 44.16
C HIS A 240 -17.79 -11.81 43.16
N SER A 241 -17.24 -12.96 42.74
CA SER A 241 -17.95 -13.90 41.85
C SER A 241 -19.16 -14.57 42.52
N GLY A 242 -19.22 -14.57 43.87
CA GLY A 242 -20.26 -15.21 44.65
C GLY A 242 -21.63 -14.52 44.55
N ASP A 243 -21.69 -13.19 44.62
CA ASP A 243 -22.97 -12.49 44.86
C ASP A 243 -23.91 -12.51 43.64
N VAL A 244 -23.37 -12.31 42.44
CA VAL A 244 -24.20 -12.33 41.21
C VAL A 244 -24.70 -13.74 40.92
N TYR A 245 -23.84 -14.76 41.12
CA TYR A 245 -24.19 -16.15 40.89
C TYR A 245 -25.16 -16.67 41.95
N ALA A 246 -24.97 -16.31 43.22
CA ALA A 246 -25.87 -16.64 44.32
C ALA A 246 -27.24 -15.98 44.15
N TRP A 247 -27.31 -14.73 43.68
CA TRP A 247 -28.57 -14.09 43.35
C TRP A 247 -29.30 -14.82 42.22
N PHE A 248 -28.57 -15.19 41.16
CA PHE A 248 -29.15 -15.90 40.03
C PHE A 248 -29.64 -17.31 40.41
N GLU A 249 -28.87 -18.05 41.21
CA GLU A 249 -29.26 -19.35 41.78
C GLU A 249 -30.49 -19.25 42.69
N ALA A 250 -30.56 -18.21 43.56
CA ALA A 250 -31.68 -18.02 44.48
C ALA A 250 -33.03 -17.74 43.78
N HIS A 251 -33.02 -17.25 42.54
CA HIS A 251 -34.23 -16.83 41.81
C HIS A 251 -34.54 -17.67 40.56
N LYS A 252 -33.78 -18.75 40.32
CA LYS A 252 -33.71 -19.49 39.03
C LYS A 252 -34.93 -20.32 38.62
N GLY A 253 -35.93 -20.51 39.48
CA GLY A 253 -36.96 -21.53 39.26
C GLY A 253 -38.29 -20.99 38.74
N LYS A 254 -39.26 -20.82 39.64
CA LYS A 254 -40.68 -20.60 39.27
C LYS A 254 -41.02 -19.15 38.89
N ALA A 255 -40.36 -18.18 39.51
CA ALA A 255 -40.64 -16.76 39.25
C ALA A 255 -40.24 -16.38 37.82
N TRP A 256 -39.03 -16.77 37.40
CA TRP A 256 -38.50 -16.47 36.07
C TRP A 256 -39.31 -17.12 34.94
N GLU A 257 -39.72 -18.38 35.12
CA GLU A 257 -40.56 -19.08 34.16
C GLU A 257 -41.94 -18.42 34.01
N THR A 258 -42.49 -17.90 35.12
CA THR A 258 -43.78 -17.19 35.13
C THR A 258 -43.68 -15.83 34.44
N ILE A 259 -42.58 -15.09 34.67
CA ILE A 259 -42.25 -13.83 33.99
C ILE A 259 -42.19 -14.03 32.47
N LEU A 260 -41.44 -15.03 32.03
CA LEU A 260 -41.26 -15.33 30.61
C LEU A 260 -42.58 -15.75 29.95
N LYS A 261 -43.37 -16.60 30.61
CA LYS A 261 -44.67 -17.05 30.08
C LYS A 261 -45.71 -15.93 29.98
N ARG A 262 -45.68 -14.94 30.88
CA ARG A 262 -46.64 -13.82 30.91
C ARG A 262 -46.13 -12.53 30.29
N ARG A 263 -45.00 -12.57 29.57
CA ARG A 263 -44.34 -11.37 28.97
C ARG A 263 -44.14 -10.24 29.98
N GLY A 264 -43.97 -10.58 31.27
CA GLY A 264 -43.70 -9.66 32.36
C GLY A 264 -44.80 -8.66 32.74
N THR A 265 -46.05 -8.84 32.31
CA THR A 265 -47.19 -8.03 32.79
C THR A 265 -48.22 -8.91 33.48
N ILE A 266 -48.55 -8.61 34.74
CA ILE A 266 -49.62 -9.30 35.47
C ILE A 266 -50.90 -8.48 35.39
N VAL A 267 -51.94 -9.09 34.82
CA VAL A 267 -53.25 -8.48 34.67
C VAL A 267 -53.92 -8.39 36.06
N PRO A 268 -54.55 -7.26 36.42
CA PRO A 268 -55.12 -7.02 37.75
C PRO A 268 -56.09 -8.09 38.27
N SER A 269 -56.74 -8.85 37.38
CA SER A 269 -57.77 -9.85 37.71
C SER A 269 -57.21 -11.18 38.22
N GLU A 270 -55.91 -11.44 38.06
CA GLU A 270 -55.31 -12.74 38.39
C GLU A 270 -54.60 -12.78 39.75
N SER A 271 -54.41 -11.62 40.38
CA SER A 271 -53.84 -11.57 41.73
C SER A 271 -54.94 -11.60 42.79
N GLN A 272 -54.93 -12.62 43.65
CA GLN A 272 -55.78 -12.67 44.84
C GLN A 272 -55.34 -11.68 45.92
N ASP A 273 -54.13 -11.12 45.79
CA ASP A 273 -53.57 -10.23 46.78
C ASP A 273 -54.08 -8.80 46.59
N LYS A 274 -54.70 -8.23 47.64
CA LYS A 274 -55.40 -6.93 47.56
C LYS A 274 -54.49 -5.78 47.14
N VAL A 275 -53.18 -5.93 47.31
CA VAL A 275 -52.14 -4.93 47.00
C VAL A 275 -51.87 -4.80 45.49
N LEU A 276 -52.19 -5.83 44.69
CA LEU A 276 -51.83 -5.91 43.26
C LEU A 276 -52.93 -5.48 42.28
N LYS A 277 -54.00 -4.83 42.77
CA LYS A 277 -55.16 -4.41 41.97
C LYS A 277 -54.86 -3.37 40.87
N VAL A 278 -53.69 -2.72 40.90
CA VAL A 278 -53.29 -1.71 39.91
C VAL A 278 -52.59 -2.33 38.69
N GLY A 279 -52.31 -3.64 38.71
CA GLY A 279 -51.46 -4.30 37.72
C GLY A 279 -49.98 -4.01 38.02
N LEU A 280 -49.14 -5.04 37.88
CA LEU A 280 -47.71 -4.93 38.16
C LEU A 280 -46.94 -5.23 36.86
N ASP A 281 -46.06 -4.31 36.48
CA ASP A 281 -45.13 -4.50 35.35
C ASP A 281 -43.84 -5.10 35.89
N TRP A 282 -43.78 -6.43 35.91
CA TRP A 282 -42.63 -7.17 36.38
C TRP A 282 -41.39 -6.88 35.53
N ASN A 283 -41.53 -6.50 34.25
CA ASN A 283 -40.37 -6.12 33.45
C ASN A 283 -39.73 -4.85 33.99
N ARG A 284 -40.53 -3.87 34.40
CA ARG A 284 -40.03 -2.63 35.00
C ARG A 284 -39.38 -2.90 36.35
N ASP A 285 -40.02 -3.70 37.20
CA ASP A 285 -39.47 -4.03 38.53
C ASP A 285 -38.20 -4.89 38.43
N LEU A 286 -38.17 -5.87 37.52
CA LEU A 286 -36.97 -6.63 37.19
C LEU A 286 -35.89 -5.74 36.62
N ALA A 287 -36.21 -4.82 35.71
CA ALA A 287 -35.25 -3.87 35.17
C ALA A 287 -34.66 -2.97 36.25
N ASN A 288 -35.46 -2.56 37.25
CA ASN A 288 -34.96 -1.79 38.38
C ASN A 288 -34.02 -2.62 39.27
N ILE A 289 -34.40 -3.87 39.58
CA ILE A 289 -33.60 -4.79 40.40
C ILE A 289 -32.30 -5.20 39.69
N LEU A 290 -32.42 -5.65 38.44
CA LEU A 290 -31.30 -6.03 37.58
C LEU A 290 -30.43 -4.83 37.23
N GLY A 291 -31.02 -3.65 37.03
CA GLY A 291 -30.29 -2.42 36.72
C GLY A 291 -29.30 -2.05 37.83
N GLN A 292 -29.73 -2.17 39.08
CA GLN A 292 -28.82 -1.99 40.23
C GLN A 292 -27.74 -3.07 40.29
N GLY A 293 -28.11 -4.34 40.06
CA GLY A 293 -27.16 -5.45 39.98
C GLY A 293 -26.11 -5.29 38.88
N PHE A 294 -26.52 -4.92 37.67
CA PHE A 294 -25.65 -4.65 36.53
C PHE A 294 -24.79 -3.42 36.74
N HIS A 295 -25.31 -2.37 37.39
CA HIS A 295 -24.50 -1.19 37.69
C HIS A 295 -23.40 -1.51 38.70
N THR A 296 -23.73 -2.24 39.78
CA THR A 296 -22.75 -2.72 40.76
C THR A 296 -21.72 -3.65 40.12
N TRP A 297 -22.18 -4.61 39.30
CA TRP A 297 -21.30 -5.51 38.54
C TRP A 297 -20.39 -4.74 37.58
N SER A 298 -20.92 -3.77 36.84
CA SER A 298 -20.15 -2.94 35.90
C SER A 298 -19.09 -2.12 36.62
N ASN A 299 -19.44 -1.45 37.72
CA ASN A 299 -18.47 -0.67 38.50
C ASN A 299 -17.37 -1.57 39.06
N HIS A 300 -17.73 -2.76 39.53
CA HIS A 300 -16.78 -3.74 40.03
C HIS A 300 -15.88 -4.28 38.93
N HIS A 301 -16.45 -4.70 37.80
CA HIS A 301 -15.71 -5.14 36.63
C HIS A 301 -14.73 -4.07 36.17
N SER A 302 -15.17 -2.80 36.06
CA SER A 302 -14.29 -1.68 35.74
C SER A 302 -13.15 -1.51 36.74
N ALA A 303 -13.42 -1.65 38.04
CA ALA A 303 -12.38 -1.58 39.08
C ALA A 303 -11.37 -2.73 38.98
N CYS A 304 -11.82 -3.96 38.70
CA CYS A 304 -10.94 -5.10 38.44
C CYS A 304 -10.12 -4.89 37.16
N MET A 305 -10.75 -4.42 36.08
CA MET A 305 -10.07 -4.16 34.82
C MET A 305 -9.01 -3.06 34.95
N ALA A 306 -9.25 -2.03 35.76
CA ALA A 306 -8.25 -0.99 36.04
C ALA A 306 -6.95 -1.53 36.69
N ILE A 307 -7.02 -2.69 37.35
CA ILE A 307 -5.86 -3.40 37.91
C ILE A 307 -5.28 -4.39 36.89
N VAL A 308 -6.14 -5.16 36.24
CA VAL A 308 -5.76 -6.23 35.30
C VAL A 308 -5.13 -5.66 34.04
N GLU A 309 -5.62 -4.55 33.49
CA GLU A 309 -5.14 -3.98 32.22
C GLU A 309 -3.67 -3.53 32.29
N PRO A 310 -3.22 -2.68 33.24
CA PRO A 310 -1.80 -2.33 33.35
C PRO A 310 -0.91 -3.55 33.64
N SER A 311 -1.43 -4.52 34.39
CA SER A 311 -0.72 -5.75 34.73
C SER A 311 -0.54 -6.63 33.50
N LEU A 312 -1.59 -6.81 32.70
CA LEU A 312 -1.57 -7.56 31.44
C LEU A 312 -0.57 -6.95 30.44
N ILE A 313 -0.56 -5.63 30.29
CA ILE A 313 0.41 -4.93 29.41
C ILE A 313 1.84 -5.25 29.86
N ARG A 314 2.15 -5.07 31.15
CA ARG A 314 3.48 -5.38 31.71
C ARG A 314 3.84 -6.85 31.56
N SER A 315 2.90 -7.76 31.76
CA SER A 315 3.15 -9.20 31.64
C SER A 315 3.39 -9.61 30.18
N ILE A 316 2.68 -9.01 29.21
CA ILE A 316 2.94 -9.21 27.77
C ILE A 316 4.35 -8.71 27.43
N ASP A 317 4.75 -7.53 27.90
CA ASP A 317 6.10 -7.01 27.70
C ASP A 317 7.16 -7.94 28.30
N GLN A 318 6.94 -8.46 29.51
CA GLN A 318 7.83 -9.43 30.13
C GLN A 318 7.92 -10.73 29.36
N VAL A 319 6.81 -11.26 28.84
CA VAL A 319 6.81 -12.44 27.97
C VAL A 319 7.63 -12.17 26.73
N HIS A 320 7.44 -11.02 26.10
CA HIS A 320 8.19 -10.64 24.91
C HIS A 320 9.70 -10.57 25.19
N LEU A 321 10.11 -9.91 26.28
CA LEU A 321 11.51 -9.85 26.69
C LEU A 321 12.08 -11.24 27.00
N ARG A 322 11.32 -12.11 27.67
CA ARG A 322 11.72 -13.50 27.95
C ARG A 322 11.84 -14.32 26.67
N VAL A 323 10.93 -14.15 25.72
CA VAL A 323 10.98 -14.79 24.39
C VAL A 323 12.23 -14.35 23.64
N ILE A 324 12.56 -13.05 23.62
CA ILE A 324 13.79 -12.55 22.99
C ILE A 324 15.03 -13.09 23.70
N ALA A 325 15.05 -13.11 25.03
CA ALA A 325 16.16 -13.68 25.80
C ALA A 325 16.36 -15.16 25.48
N ARG A 326 15.28 -15.95 25.44
CA ARG A 326 15.32 -17.36 25.02
C ARG A 326 15.78 -17.52 23.58
N MET A 327 15.33 -16.70 22.64
CA MET A 327 15.85 -16.70 21.27
C MET A 327 17.36 -16.43 21.22
N ASN A 328 17.88 -15.53 22.07
CA ASN A 328 19.31 -15.23 22.15
C ASN A 328 20.15 -16.37 22.74
N GLU A 329 19.55 -17.16 23.63
CA GLU A 329 20.17 -18.30 24.30
C GLU A 329 19.97 -19.63 23.55
N SER A 330 19.05 -19.65 22.59
CA SER A 330 18.67 -20.86 21.85
C SER A 330 19.87 -21.46 21.12
N SER A 331 19.95 -22.79 21.15
CA SER A 331 20.96 -23.56 20.41
C SER A 331 20.72 -23.57 18.89
N ALA A 332 19.60 -22.98 18.43
CA ALA A 332 19.28 -22.84 17.02
C ALA A 332 20.32 -22.04 16.24
N ASN A 333 20.39 -22.29 14.92
CA ASN A 333 21.28 -21.54 14.03
C ASN A 333 21.00 -20.03 14.10
N LEU A 334 22.05 -19.21 14.18
CA LEU A 334 21.98 -17.75 14.28
C LEU A 334 21.05 -17.11 13.23
N VAL A 335 21.06 -17.60 11.98
CA VAL A 335 20.19 -17.10 10.91
C VAL A 335 18.71 -17.37 11.20
N THR A 336 18.42 -18.48 11.86
CA THR A 336 17.06 -18.86 12.28
C THR A 336 16.58 -17.98 13.43
N VAL A 337 17.46 -17.73 14.40
CA VAL A 337 17.22 -16.82 15.52
C VAL A 337 16.94 -15.40 15.02
N ASP A 338 17.77 -14.86 14.13
CA ASP A 338 17.60 -13.49 13.63
C ASP A 338 16.34 -13.32 12.77
N LYS A 339 16.00 -14.32 11.93
CA LYS A 339 14.72 -14.33 11.20
C LYS A 339 13.51 -14.38 12.15
N SER A 340 13.60 -15.16 13.22
CA SER A 340 12.51 -15.29 14.21
C SER A 340 12.32 -14.00 15.00
N LYS A 341 13.41 -13.33 15.39
CA LYS A 341 13.35 -11.99 16.01
C LYS A 341 12.70 -10.97 15.09
N MET A 342 13.12 -10.94 13.82
CA MET A 342 12.57 -9.97 12.87
C MET A 342 11.08 -10.20 12.62
N LYS A 343 10.65 -11.46 12.50
CA LYS A 343 9.23 -11.80 12.40
C LYS A 343 8.45 -11.40 13.65
N THR A 344 8.97 -11.70 14.85
CA THR A 344 8.31 -11.36 16.12
C THR A 344 8.19 -9.85 16.32
N LEU A 345 9.21 -9.09 15.89
CA LEU A 345 9.14 -7.63 15.85
C LEU A 345 8.06 -7.15 14.88
N MET A 346 7.99 -7.72 13.67
CA MET A 346 6.96 -7.38 12.68
C MET A 346 5.55 -7.70 13.15
N ASP A 347 5.34 -8.86 13.78
CA ASP A 347 4.03 -9.22 14.36
C ASP A 347 3.65 -8.27 15.51
N GLN A 348 4.63 -7.76 16.28
CA GLN A 348 4.39 -6.72 17.30
C GLN A 348 4.03 -5.36 16.66
N PHE A 349 4.57 -5.04 15.49
CA PHE A 349 4.14 -3.86 14.71
C PHE A 349 2.77 -4.05 14.07
N ALA A 350 2.34 -5.28 13.81
CA ALA A 350 1.02 -5.58 13.26
C ALA A 350 -0.08 -5.62 14.35
N CYS A 351 0.26 -5.97 15.59
CA CYS A 351 -0.68 -6.06 16.72
C CYS A 351 -0.75 -4.81 17.61
N GLY A 352 0.28 -3.97 17.64
CA GLY A 352 0.21 -2.67 18.34
C GLY A 352 -0.40 -1.63 17.41
N ASP A 353 -1.36 -0.84 17.93
CA ASP A 353 -2.06 0.28 17.28
C ASP A 353 -1.62 0.49 15.84
N ASN A 354 -2.41 -0.02 14.89
CA ASN A 354 -2.17 0.17 13.46
C ASN A 354 -1.72 1.62 13.28
N LEU A 355 -0.50 1.84 12.79
CA LEU A 355 0.08 3.20 12.68
C LEU A 355 -0.93 4.17 12.03
N ILE A 356 -1.65 3.66 11.04
CA ILE A 356 -2.78 4.34 10.39
C ILE A 356 -3.86 4.67 11.42
N ALA A 357 -4.42 3.69 12.15
CA ALA A 357 -5.41 3.92 13.21
C ALA A 357 -4.94 4.95 14.25
N SER A 358 -3.70 4.85 14.74
CA SER A 358 -3.16 5.79 15.74
C SER A 358 -3.08 7.24 15.27
N VAL A 359 -3.07 7.47 13.95
CA VAL A 359 -3.07 8.81 13.33
C VAL A 359 -4.47 9.19 12.86
N THR A 360 -5.25 8.24 12.36
CA THR A 360 -6.57 8.50 11.82
C THR A 360 -7.64 8.62 12.89
N ASP A 361 -7.51 7.95 14.03
CA ASP A 361 -8.55 7.94 15.07
C ASP A 361 -8.77 9.34 15.64
N ASP A 362 -7.70 10.11 15.90
CA ASP A 362 -7.80 11.51 16.33
C ASP A 362 -8.48 12.40 15.27
N ILE A 363 -8.16 12.18 13.99
CA ILE A 363 -8.76 12.91 12.86
C ILE A 363 -10.25 12.55 12.74
N PHE A 364 -10.61 11.27 12.85
CA PHE A 364 -12.00 10.82 12.79
C PHE A 364 -12.81 11.32 13.98
N ASP A 365 -12.25 11.32 15.18
CA ASP A 365 -12.90 11.87 16.36
C ASP A 365 -13.19 13.37 16.20
N GLU A 366 -12.24 14.13 15.68
CA GLU A 366 -12.43 15.56 15.37
C GLU A 366 -13.54 15.76 14.33
N VAL A 367 -13.51 15.01 13.23
CA VAL A 367 -14.51 15.08 12.15
C VAL A 367 -15.91 14.69 12.66
N LEU A 368 -16.01 13.62 13.45
CA LEU A 368 -17.29 13.13 13.97
C LEU A 368 -17.91 14.07 14.99
N ARG A 369 -17.09 14.75 15.81
CA ARG A 369 -17.53 15.76 16.78
C ARG A 369 -17.86 17.10 16.13
N SER A 370 -17.39 17.35 14.91
CA SER A 370 -17.66 18.60 14.19
C SER A 370 -19.16 18.73 13.81
N GLU A 371 -19.75 19.89 14.12
CA GLU A 371 -21.14 20.24 13.74
C GLU A 371 -21.13 21.43 12.76
N PRO A 372 -21.91 21.38 11.66
CA PRO A 372 -22.07 22.54 10.79
C PRO A 372 -22.84 23.68 11.48
N GLU A 373 -22.67 24.89 10.96
CA GLU A 373 -23.36 26.08 11.43
C GLU A 373 -24.89 25.92 11.32
N ARG A 374 -25.62 26.37 12.33
CA ARG A 374 -27.08 26.22 12.44
C ARG A 374 -27.76 27.44 11.82
N THR A 375 -28.67 27.23 10.87
CA THR A 375 -29.41 28.31 10.17
C THR A 375 -30.67 28.75 10.92
N GLY A 376 -30.83 28.33 12.17
CA GLY A 376 -32.04 28.52 12.99
C GLY A 376 -32.82 27.21 13.21
N SER A 377 -33.67 27.20 14.25
CA SER A 377 -34.60 26.09 14.51
C SER A 377 -35.96 26.39 13.87
N ILE A 378 -36.57 25.38 13.25
CA ILE A 378 -37.96 25.45 12.82
C ILE A 378 -38.77 24.49 13.66
N THR A 379 -39.75 25.03 14.37
CA THR A 379 -40.70 24.24 15.15
C THR A 379 -41.67 23.57 14.19
N ILE A 380 -41.53 22.25 14.00
CA ILE A 380 -42.50 21.50 13.21
C ILE A 380 -43.72 21.22 14.09
N LYS A 381 -44.93 21.42 13.53
CA LYS A 381 -46.21 21.09 14.18
C LYS A 381 -46.11 19.66 14.74
N LYS A 382 -46.17 19.51 16.08
CA LYS A 382 -45.87 18.33 16.95
C LYS A 382 -44.66 18.47 17.89
N GLY A 383 -44.10 19.68 18.09
CA GLY A 383 -43.15 19.94 19.18
C GLY A 383 -41.78 19.29 19.02
N LYS A 384 -41.47 18.71 17.86
CA LYS A 384 -40.12 18.27 17.51
C LYS A 384 -39.41 19.42 16.81
N GLU A 385 -38.42 20.00 17.48
CA GLU A 385 -37.48 20.90 16.82
C GLU A 385 -36.61 20.10 15.86
N VAL A 386 -36.68 20.44 14.57
CA VAL A 386 -35.74 19.92 13.58
C VAL A 386 -34.66 20.97 13.40
N ARG A 387 -33.42 20.58 13.75
CA ARG A 387 -32.24 21.43 13.53
C ARG A 387 -32.00 21.54 12.02
N ARG A 388 -32.04 22.76 11.48
CA ARG A 388 -31.55 23.05 10.12
C ARG A 388 -30.11 23.52 10.19
N PHE A 389 -29.28 22.91 9.36
CA PHE A 389 -27.88 23.25 9.21
C PHE A 389 -27.67 23.94 7.86
N VAL A 390 -26.74 24.89 7.78
CA VAL A 390 -26.40 25.63 6.55
C VAL A 390 -25.91 24.64 5.48
N THR A 391 -25.13 23.66 5.91
CA THR A 391 -24.60 22.58 5.09
C THR A 391 -25.07 21.25 5.68
N PRO A 392 -25.49 20.26 4.88
CA PRO A 392 -25.78 18.92 5.39
C PRO A 392 -24.60 18.37 6.21
N LYS A 393 -24.89 17.77 7.38
CA LYS A 393 -23.86 17.30 8.32
C LYS A 393 -22.79 16.43 7.65
N ILE A 394 -23.21 15.49 6.80
CA ILE A 394 -22.29 14.60 6.08
C ILE A 394 -21.37 15.39 5.13
N ALA A 395 -21.91 16.36 4.38
CA ALA A 395 -21.11 17.18 3.47
C ALA A 395 -20.11 18.07 4.22
N TYR A 396 -20.49 18.59 5.39
CA TYR A 396 -19.59 19.34 6.26
C TYR A 396 -18.48 18.46 6.84
N GLN A 397 -18.82 17.27 7.33
CA GLN A 397 -17.85 16.31 7.87
C GLN A 397 -16.86 15.84 6.81
N ASN A 398 -17.30 15.59 5.57
CA ASN A 398 -16.40 15.26 4.46
C ASN A 398 -15.41 16.39 4.16
N LYS A 399 -15.87 17.64 4.16
CA LYS A 399 -15.01 18.80 3.95
C LYS A 399 -14.02 19.00 5.10
N GLN A 400 -14.43 18.70 6.33
CA GLN A 400 -13.51 18.71 7.48
C GLN A 400 -12.48 17.59 7.40
N MET A 401 -12.88 16.38 6.98
CA MET A 401 -11.96 15.28 6.77
C MET A 401 -10.90 15.61 5.71
N GLU A 402 -11.33 16.17 4.57
CA GLU A 402 -10.42 16.66 3.52
C GLU A 402 -9.47 17.73 4.06
N ARG A 403 -9.99 18.70 4.82
CA ARG A 403 -9.18 19.77 5.42
C ARG A 403 -8.16 19.24 6.42
N SER A 404 -8.52 18.27 7.26
CA SER A 404 -7.62 17.69 8.26
C SER A 404 -6.57 16.78 7.61
N MET A 405 -6.92 16.03 6.56
CA MET A 405 -5.97 15.16 5.86
C MET A 405 -5.00 15.92 4.95
N LEU A 406 -5.47 16.98 4.28
CA LEU A 406 -4.69 17.76 3.31
C LEU A 406 -4.12 19.07 3.88
N ASN A 407 -4.08 19.21 5.21
CA ASN A 407 -3.51 20.41 5.82
C ASN A 407 -2.01 20.52 5.49
N PRO A 408 -1.53 21.57 4.79
CA PRO A 408 -0.13 21.68 4.38
C PRO A 408 0.84 21.80 5.56
N THR A 409 0.39 22.20 6.75
CA THR A 409 1.24 22.27 7.95
C THR A 409 1.14 21.05 8.84
N ASN A 410 0.22 20.12 8.54
CA ASN A 410 -0.01 18.92 9.32
C ASN A 410 -0.54 17.80 8.41
N HIS A 411 0.18 17.54 7.32
CA HIS A 411 -0.33 16.65 6.28
C HIS A 411 -0.40 15.21 6.82
N PHE A 412 -1.44 14.45 6.48
CA PHE A 412 -1.62 13.08 7.01
C PHE A 412 -0.37 12.20 6.84
N VAL A 413 0.30 12.30 5.68
CA VAL A 413 1.55 11.56 5.41
C VAL A 413 2.69 11.99 6.33
N GLU A 414 2.79 13.28 6.64
CA GLU A 414 3.82 13.79 7.57
C GLU A 414 3.53 13.34 9.00
N GLN A 415 2.26 13.34 9.42
CA GLN A 415 1.84 12.80 10.72
C GLN A 415 2.19 11.31 10.84
N MET A 416 1.94 10.50 9.80
CA MET A 416 2.34 9.10 9.78
C MET A 416 3.86 8.91 9.84
N ASP A 417 4.63 9.68 9.06
CA ASP A 417 6.10 9.57 9.05
C ASP A 417 6.69 9.97 10.41
N ASN A 418 6.20 11.07 10.99
CA ASN A 418 6.62 11.50 12.32
C ASN A 418 6.29 10.45 13.38
N ARG A 419 5.06 9.92 13.40
CA ARG A 419 4.64 8.90 14.36
C ARG A 419 5.41 7.60 14.19
N PHE A 420 5.68 7.19 12.95
CA PHE A 420 6.53 6.04 12.65
C PHE A 420 7.94 6.24 13.19
N ARG A 421 8.57 7.39 12.92
CA ARG A 421 9.93 7.71 13.40
C ARG A 421 9.99 7.73 14.92
N GLU A 422 9.03 8.37 15.59
CA GLU A 422 8.95 8.40 17.05
C GLU A 422 8.86 6.99 17.64
N THR A 423 7.96 6.16 17.11
CA THR A 423 7.75 4.80 17.58
C THR A 423 8.98 3.93 17.32
N PHE A 424 9.59 4.08 16.14
CA PHE A 424 10.81 3.38 15.76
C PHE A 424 11.99 3.76 16.65
N ASP A 425 12.21 5.06 16.87
CA ASP A 425 13.31 5.55 17.70
C ASP A 425 13.12 5.19 19.17
N ALA A 426 11.89 5.25 19.70
CA ALA A 426 11.57 4.80 21.05
C ALA A 426 11.92 3.30 21.23
N LYS A 427 11.51 2.45 20.28
CA LYS A 427 11.85 1.01 20.32
C LYS A 427 13.34 0.75 20.10
N LYS A 428 14.00 1.50 19.22
CA LYS A 428 15.46 1.42 19.01
C LYS A 428 16.23 1.79 20.28
N ARG A 429 15.79 2.83 21.00
CA ARG A 429 16.33 3.19 22.32
C ARG A 429 16.13 2.06 23.32
N LEU A 430 14.94 1.45 23.35
CA LEU A 430 14.65 0.31 24.22
C LEU A 430 15.57 -0.89 23.94
N LEU A 431 15.82 -1.22 22.67
CA LEU A 431 16.75 -2.29 22.27
C LEU A 431 18.19 -2.00 22.69
N ASN A 432 18.61 -0.73 22.57
CA ASN A 432 19.96 -0.31 22.96
C ASN A 432 20.14 -0.30 24.48
N THR A 433 19.12 0.04 25.26
CA THR A 433 19.19 0.04 26.73
C THR A 433 19.09 -1.36 27.33
N THR A 434 18.37 -2.29 26.68
CA THR A 434 18.24 -3.69 27.15
C THR A 434 19.39 -4.61 26.72
N SER A 435 20.36 -4.14 25.93
CA SER A 435 21.59 -4.88 25.58
C SER A 435 22.87 -4.29 26.20
N PRO A 436 23.02 -4.18 27.54
CA PRO A 436 24.23 -3.63 28.14
C PRO A 436 25.47 -4.54 28.02
N SER A 437 25.37 -5.78 27.50
CA SER A 437 26.48 -6.74 27.53
C SER A 437 27.26 -6.93 26.21
N ARG A 438 27.03 -6.13 25.16
CA ARG A 438 27.69 -6.37 23.85
C ARG A 438 29.09 -5.76 23.73
N ALA A 439 29.57 -5.05 24.75
CA ALA A 439 30.96 -4.59 24.84
C ALA A 439 31.87 -5.70 25.40
N ARG A 440 32.01 -6.82 24.68
CA ARG A 440 33.23 -7.68 24.65
C ARG A 440 33.05 -8.85 23.65
N PRO A 441 33.16 -8.61 22.33
CA PRO A 441 33.18 -9.69 21.36
C PRO A 441 34.49 -10.49 21.36
N PHE A 442 35.56 -9.98 21.99
CA PHE A 442 36.91 -10.52 21.83
C PHE A 442 37.30 -11.67 22.79
N GLU A 443 36.59 -11.85 23.92
CA GLU A 443 36.97 -12.88 24.91
C GLU A 443 36.26 -14.24 24.71
N ARG A 444 35.07 -14.28 24.09
CA ARG A 444 34.32 -15.55 23.93
C ARG A 444 34.89 -16.50 22.87
N THR A 445 35.52 -15.98 21.82
CA THR A 445 36.10 -16.81 20.76
C THR A 445 37.42 -17.48 21.20
N GLN A 446 38.15 -16.88 22.14
CA GLN A 446 39.40 -17.47 22.65
C GLN A 446 39.19 -18.60 23.66
N LEU A 447 38.07 -18.60 24.40
CA LEU A 447 37.73 -19.66 25.36
C LEU A 447 37.20 -20.94 24.68
N ARG A 448 36.55 -20.83 23.51
CA ARG A 448 36.08 -22.02 22.77
C ARG A 448 37.21 -22.81 22.09
N ASN A 449 38.32 -22.17 21.75
CA ASN A 449 39.46 -22.83 21.09
C ASN A 449 40.43 -23.50 22.08
N LYS A 450 40.20 -23.40 23.40
CA LYS A 450 41.07 -23.97 24.44
C LYS A 450 40.45 -25.10 25.25
N LEU A 451 39.22 -25.51 24.96
CA LEU A 451 38.58 -26.66 25.63
C LEU A 451 38.79 -27.92 24.78
N PRO A 452 39.47 -28.96 25.28
CA PRO A 452 39.61 -30.22 24.57
C PRO A 452 38.23 -30.89 24.46
N VAL A 453 37.78 -31.09 23.23
CA VAL A 453 36.57 -31.87 22.93
C VAL A 453 36.91 -33.35 23.07
N SER A 454 36.68 -33.88 24.27
CA SER A 454 36.53 -35.31 24.47
C SER A 454 35.51 -35.51 25.60
N ILE A 455 34.26 -35.76 25.22
CA ILE A 455 33.27 -36.35 26.11
C ILE A 455 32.76 -37.60 25.42
N LYS A 456 33.21 -38.75 25.94
CA LYS A 456 32.52 -40.02 25.79
C LYS A 456 31.19 -39.90 26.54
N GLN A 457 30.09 -40.33 25.92
CA GLN A 457 28.84 -40.55 26.63
C GLN A 457 29.04 -41.69 27.63
N GLU A 458 28.94 -41.37 28.91
CA GLU A 458 28.66 -42.34 29.97
C GLU A 458 27.33 -41.97 30.62
N ASP A 459 26.57 -43.01 30.91
CA ASP A 459 25.21 -42.96 31.43
C ASP A 459 25.11 -42.40 32.86
N GLY A 460 24.10 -41.56 33.09
CA GLY A 460 23.49 -41.27 34.39
C GLY A 460 23.39 -39.77 34.75
N PRO A 461 22.59 -39.37 35.76
CA PRO A 461 21.38 -39.96 36.34
C PRO A 461 20.12 -39.10 36.08
N SER A 462 18.95 -39.62 36.43
CA SER A 462 17.68 -38.88 36.43
C SER A 462 17.72 -37.66 37.34
N PHE A 463 17.45 -36.48 36.78
CA PHE A 463 17.23 -35.24 37.54
C PHE A 463 15.80 -35.25 38.11
N GLU A 464 15.68 -35.40 39.43
CA GLU A 464 14.51 -34.93 40.16
C GLU A 464 14.62 -33.41 40.33
N PHE A 465 13.56 -32.70 39.96
CA PHE A 465 13.43 -31.27 40.23
C PHE A 465 13.11 -31.08 41.71
N VAL A 466 14.00 -30.38 42.43
CA VAL A 466 13.72 -29.82 43.75
C VAL A 466 13.00 -28.49 43.54
N ASP A 467 11.84 -28.31 44.18
CA ASP A 467 11.07 -27.07 44.17
C ASP A 467 11.89 -25.91 44.79
N GLU A 468 12.26 -24.93 43.96
CA GLU A 468 13.07 -23.74 44.29
C GLU A 468 12.22 -22.55 44.81
N ASP A 469 11.21 -22.79 45.66
CA ASP A 469 10.27 -21.71 46.03
C ASP A 469 10.63 -20.89 47.29
N ASP A 470 11.64 -21.27 48.08
CA ASP A 470 11.97 -20.53 49.33
C ASP A 470 13.36 -19.85 49.38
N ALA A 471 14.37 -20.32 48.64
CA ALA A 471 15.75 -19.83 48.79
C ALA A 471 16.04 -18.47 48.10
N THR A 472 15.20 -18.02 47.16
CA THR A 472 15.45 -16.80 46.36
C THR A 472 14.81 -15.54 46.95
N ARG A 473 13.85 -15.68 47.86
CA ARG A 473 13.16 -14.54 48.49
C ARG A 473 14.01 -13.87 49.58
N GLU A 474 14.74 -14.66 50.36
CA GLU A 474 15.57 -14.16 51.47
C GLU A 474 16.79 -13.39 50.94
N THR A 475 17.41 -13.89 49.87
CA THR A 475 18.56 -13.25 49.21
C THR A 475 18.20 -11.93 48.50
N LEU A 476 17.02 -11.83 47.89
CA LEU A 476 16.57 -10.57 47.27
C LEU A 476 16.28 -9.49 48.33
N SER A 477 15.67 -9.85 49.47
CA SER A 477 15.40 -8.90 50.56
C SER A 477 16.70 -8.32 51.15
N GLU A 478 17.69 -9.17 51.40
CA GLU A 478 19.02 -8.72 51.87
C GLU A 478 19.71 -7.81 50.84
N THR A 479 19.53 -8.09 49.55
CA THR A 479 20.11 -7.27 48.49
C THR A 479 19.50 -5.87 48.45
N TYR A 480 18.17 -5.75 48.63
CA TYR A 480 17.48 -4.45 48.70
C TYR A 480 17.85 -3.65 49.96
N ASP A 481 17.99 -4.32 51.11
CA ASP A 481 18.43 -3.67 52.34
C ASP A 481 19.87 -3.15 52.26
N ASN A 482 20.75 -3.89 51.58
CA ASN A 482 22.12 -3.47 51.34
C ASN A 482 22.20 -2.27 50.37
N ILE A 483 21.35 -2.22 49.35
CA ILE A 483 21.23 -1.05 48.45
C ILE A 483 20.68 0.17 49.19
N ALA A 484 19.68 0.00 50.06
CA ALA A 484 19.11 1.08 50.86
C ALA A 484 20.10 1.65 51.88
N LYS A 485 20.87 0.78 52.55
CA LYS A 485 21.96 1.18 53.46
C LYS A 485 23.05 1.96 52.73
N LYS A 486 23.45 1.51 51.54
CA LYS A 486 24.45 2.20 50.71
C LYS A 486 23.98 3.58 50.27
N LYS A 487 22.72 3.73 49.85
CA LYS A 487 22.13 5.04 49.51
C LYS A 487 22.06 6.02 50.69
N ARG A 488 21.89 5.52 51.92
CA ARG A 488 21.91 6.37 53.13
C ARG A 488 23.34 6.82 53.49
N ALA A 489 24.35 6.00 53.19
CA ALA A 489 25.75 6.35 53.42
C ALA A 489 26.30 7.36 52.41
N GLU A 490 25.70 7.46 51.21
CA GLU A 490 26.17 8.32 50.11
C GLU A 490 25.50 9.70 50.05
N GLN A 491 24.56 10.03 50.95
CA GLN A 491 23.96 11.38 50.99
C GLN A 491 24.86 12.37 51.77
N PRO A 492 25.39 13.43 51.12
CA PRO A 492 26.15 14.46 51.82
C PRO A 492 25.22 15.33 52.68
N ALA A 493 25.60 15.52 53.94
CA ALA A 493 24.89 16.37 54.90
C ALA A 493 24.87 17.84 54.44
N SER A 494 23.82 18.25 53.73
CA SER A 494 23.59 19.65 53.37
C SER A 494 23.03 20.39 54.59
N LYS A 495 23.86 21.23 55.22
CA LYS A 495 23.44 22.20 56.24
C LYS A 495 22.65 23.34 55.57
N MET A 496 21.32 23.30 55.65
CA MET A 496 20.48 24.45 55.31
C MET A 496 20.31 25.35 56.54
N LYS A 497 20.88 26.56 56.48
CA LYS A 497 20.61 27.65 57.43
C LYS A 497 19.21 28.22 57.15
N SER A 498 18.31 28.18 58.13
CA SER A 498 17.00 28.84 58.05
C SER A 498 17.18 30.36 58.17
N LYS A 499 16.77 31.11 57.15
CA LYS A 499 16.52 32.56 57.28
C LYS A 499 15.09 32.75 57.80
N HIS A 500 14.96 33.34 58.98
CA HIS A 500 13.71 33.89 59.48
C HIS A 500 13.30 35.09 58.61
N ILE A 501 12.07 35.06 58.10
CA ILE A 501 11.36 36.25 57.63
C ILE A 501 10.32 36.55 58.71
N LYS A 502 10.45 37.72 59.35
CA LYS A 502 9.41 38.31 60.20
C LYS A 502 8.36 38.93 59.27
N ALA A 503 7.09 38.58 59.50
CA ALA A 503 5.96 39.31 58.95
C ALA A 503 5.55 40.40 59.95
N GLU A 504 5.44 41.64 59.47
CA GLU A 504 4.72 42.72 60.15
C GLU A 504 3.22 42.52 59.91
N TYR A 505 2.48 42.40 61.01
CA TYR A 505 1.19 43.04 61.26
C TYR A 505 0.99 43.18 62.77
#